data_AF-A0A6H1NL86-F1
#
_entry.id   AF-A0A6H1NL86-F1
#
_cell.length_a   1.000
_cell.length_b   1.000
_cell.length_c   1.000
_cell.angle_alpha   90.00
_cell.angle_beta   90.00
_cell.angle_gamma   90.00
#
_symmetry.space_group_name_H-M   'P 1'
#
loop_
_entity.id
_entity.type
_entity.pdbx_description
1 polymer ?
#
loop_
_entity_poly.entity_id
_entity_poly.type
_entity_poly.pdbx_seq_one_letter_code
_entity_poly.pdbx_strand_id
1 'polypeptide(L)' 'MSAVCIASAFRGQGLAAHLVLAVAPGVRARDERPFLHASARNTNAIRLYELLGFRLRHRTAFLAARVPETARQQ' A
#
# COMPACT_ATOMS: atom_id res chain seq x y z
N MET A 1 -0.68 1.62 -8.53
CA MET A 1 -1.49 2.37 -7.54
C MET A 1 -0.57 2.72 -6.37
N SER A 2 -0.64 3.94 -5.82
CA SER A 2 0.21 4.37 -4.70
C SER A 2 -0.48 4.17 -3.33
N ALA A 3 0.15 4.64 -2.26
CA ALA A 3 -0.26 4.40 -0.87
C ALA A 3 -1.67 4.93 -0.58
N VAL A 4 -2.50 4.09 0.05
CA VAL A 4 -3.80 4.47 0.62
C VAL A 4 -3.59 4.76 2.10
N CYS A 5 -3.84 6.00 2.52
CA CYS A 5 -3.67 6.45 3.89
C CYS A 5 -5.01 6.88 4.48
N ILE A 6 -5.39 6.28 5.61
CA ILE A 6 -6.57 6.68 6.39
C ILE A 6 -6.09 7.14 7.77
N ALA A 7 -6.44 8.37 8.14
CA ALA A 7 -6.18 8.92 9.46
C ALA A 7 -6.79 8.04 10.55
N SER A 8 -6.11 7.92 11.70
CA SER A 8 -6.47 6.98 12.76
C SER A 8 -7.93 7.11 13.22
N ALA A 9 -8.43 8.36 13.34
CA ALA A 9 -9.80 8.67 13.74
C ALA A 9 -10.89 8.14 12.79
N PHE A 10 -10.54 7.78 11.55
CA PHE A 10 -11.48 7.35 10.51
C PHE A 10 -11.27 5.90 10.05
N ARG A 11 -10.46 5.13 10.78
CA ARG A 11 -10.25 3.70 10.48
C ARG A 11 -11.49 2.87 10.82
N GLY A 12 -11.63 1.72 10.19
CA GLY A 12 -12.76 0.80 10.43
C GLY A 12 -14.06 1.15 9.71
N GLN A 13 -14.10 2.27 8.98
CA GLN A 13 -15.30 2.76 8.29
C GLN A 13 -15.36 2.35 6.79
N GLY A 14 -14.51 1.42 6.35
CA GLY A 14 -14.46 0.99 4.95
C GLY A 14 -13.87 2.00 3.95
N LEU A 15 -13.38 3.16 4.39
CA LEU A 15 -12.86 4.22 3.52
C LEU A 15 -11.71 3.75 2.61
N ALA A 16 -10.80 2.94 3.13
CA ALA A 16 -9.71 2.38 2.33
C ALA A 16 -10.23 1.48 1.19
N ALA A 17 -11.29 0.71 1.45
CA ALA A 17 -11.94 -0.12 0.43
C ALA A 17 -12.55 0.75 -0.67
N HIS A 18 -13.26 1.80 -0.25
CA HIS A 18 -13.91 2.73 -1.16
C HIS A 18 -12.92 3.41 -2.09
N LEU A 19 -11.78 3.90 -1.56
CA LEU A 19 -10.72 4.51 -2.35
C LEU A 19 -10.13 3.54 -3.38
N VAL A 20 -9.86 2.29 -2.98
CA VAL A 20 -9.33 1.28 -3.90
C VAL A 20 -10.33 0.96 -5.01
N LEU A 21 -11.62 0.81 -4.66
CA LEU A 21 -12.69 0.55 -5.63
C LEU A 21 -12.94 1.72 -6.58
N ALA A 22 -12.65 2.96 -6.17
CA ALA A 22 -12.73 4.11 -7.05
C ALA A 22 -11.57 4.16 -8.07
N VAL A 23 -10.36 3.78 -7.66
CA VAL A 23 -9.15 3.91 -8.51
C VAL A 23 -8.90 2.68 -9.39
N ALA A 24 -9.14 1.47 -8.88
CA ALA A 24 -8.84 0.23 -9.59
C ALA A 24 -9.55 0.09 -10.95
N PRO A 25 -10.82 0.49 -11.13
CA PRO A 25 -11.48 0.46 -12.43
C PRO A 25 -10.78 1.34 -13.47
N GLY A 26 -10.30 2.52 -13.08
CA GLY A 26 -9.58 3.42 -14.00
C GLY A 26 -8.25 2.85 -14.51
N VAL A 27 -7.56 2.06 -13.70
CA VAL A 27 -6.36 1.30 -14.13
C VAL A 27 -6.75 0.20 -15.11
N ARG A 28 -7.79 -0.57 -14.81
CA ARG A 28 -8.27 -1.65 -15.69
C ARG A 28 -8.77 -1.14 -17.03
N ALA A 29 -9.42 0.03 -17.05
CA ALA A 29 -9.90 0.67 -18.28
C ALA A 29 -8.75 1.06 -19.24
N ARG A 30 -7.51 1.14 -18.74
CA ARG A 30 -6.30 1.38 -19.54
C ARG A 30 -5.60 0.08 -19.96
N ASP A 31 -6.27 -1.06 -19.82
CA ASP A 31 -5.73 -2.41 -20.01
C ASP A 31 -4.51 -2.72 -19.12
N GLU A 32 -4.40 -2.01 -17.99
CA GLU A 32 -3.35 -2.22 -16.99
C GLU A 32 -3.84 -3.10 -15.83
N ARG A 33 -2.88 -3.73 -15.13
CA ARG A 33 -3.18 -4.55 -13.94
C ARG A 33 -2.88 -3.77 -12.67
N PRO A 34 -3.88 -3.50 -11.80
CA PRO A 34 -3.64 -2.89 -10.51
C PRO A 34 -2.71 -3.76 -9.66
N PHE A 35 -1.66 -3.16 -9.10
CA PHE A 35 -0.80 -3.78 -8.10
C PHE A 35 -0.44 -2.77 -7.02
N LEU A 36 -0.07 -3.30 -5.85
CA LEU A 36 0.36 -2.55 -4.67
C LEU A 36 1.30 -3.41 -3.83
N HIS A 37 2.05 -2.77 -2.94
CA HIS A 37 2.87 -3.42 -1.93
C HIS A 37 2.32 -3.07 -0.54
N ALA A 38 2.31 -4.06 0.36
CA ALA A 38 1.99 -3.87 1.76
C ALA A 38 3.06 -4.55 2.61
N SER A 39 3.42 -3.93 3.74
CA SER A 39 4.27 -4.60 4.73
C SER A 39 3.58 -5.88 5.20
N ALA A 40 4.34 -6.97 5.32
CA ALA A 40 3.84 -8.24 5.85
C ALA A 40 3.28 -8.11 7.28
N ARG A 41 3.67 -7.07 8.02
CA ARG A 41 3.15 -6.77 9.37
C ARG A 41 1.79 -6.08 9.33
N ASN A 42 1.36 -5.53 8.19
CA ASN A 42 0.08 -4.87 8.04
C ASN A 42 -1.00 -5.87 7.59
N THR A 43 -1.30 -6.82 8.46
CA THR A 43 -2.26 -7.91 8.20
C THR A 43 -3.67 -7.40 7.87
N ASN A 44 -4.06 -6.26 8.45
CA ASN A 44 -5.36 -5.62 8.17
C ASN A 44 -5.45 -5.12 6.72
N ALA A 45 -4.39 -4.46 6.21
CA ALA A 45 -4.37 -4.04 4.81
C ALA A 45 -4.32 -5.24 3.86
N ILE A 46 -3.54 -6.27 4.19
CA ILE A 46 -3.47 -7.50 3.38
C ILE A 46 -4.86 -8.14 3.24
N ARG A 47 -5.57 -8.36 4.35
CA ARG A 47 -6.93 -8.92 4.34
C ARG A 47 -7.89 -8.05 3.51
N LEU A 48 -7.82 -6.73 3.66
CA LEU A 48 -8.62 -5.81 2.86
C LEU A 48 -8.36 -6.00 1.36
N TYR A 49 -7.10 -6.02 0.94
CA TYR A 49 -6.77 -6.16 -0.48
C TYR A 49 -7.19 -7.54 -1.02
N GLU A 50 -7.05 -8.60 -0.25
CA GLU A 50 -7.55 -9.94 -0.62
C GLU A 50 -9.07 -9.95 -0.81
N LEU A 51 -9.83 -9.33 0.09
CA LEU A 51 -11.30 -9.17 -0.05
C LEU A 51 -11.70 -8.40 -1.31
N LEU A 52 -10.84 -7.47 -1.76
CA LEU A 52 -11.04 -6.69 -2.99
C LEU A 52 -10.56 -7.42 -4.25
N GLY A 53 -10.15 -8.68 -4.14
CA GLY A 53 -9.74 -9.54 -5.25
C GLY A 53 -8.27 -9.39 -5.65
N PHE A 54 -7.44 -8.71 -4.85
CA PHE A 54 -6.00 -8.79 -5.02
C PHE A 54 -5.48 -10.13 -4.49
N ARG A 55 -4.36 -10.59 -5.03
CA ARG A 55 -3.69 -11.81 -4.59
C ARG A 55 -2.20 -11.55 -4.40
N LEU A 56 -1.58 -12.24 -3.46
CA LEU A 56 -0.14 -12.15 -3.26
C LEU A 56 0.58 -12.56 -4.56
N ARG A 57 1.34 -11.63 -5.13
CA ARG A 57 2.16 -11.88 -6.32
C ARG A 57 3.61 -12.20 -5.94
N HIS A 58 4.18 -11.50 -4.97
CA HIS A 58 5.59 -11.61 -4.58
C HIS A 58 5.81 -11.10 -3.15
N ARG A 59 6.79 -11.66 -2.44
CA ARG A 59 7.26 -11.16 -1.14
C ARG A 59 8.53 -10.34 -1.34
N THR A 60 8.45 -9.04 -1.09
CA THR A 60 9.56 -8.11 -1.29
C THR A 60 10.10 -7.63 0.05
N ALA A 61 11.43 -7.51 0.17
CA ALA A 61 12.07 -6.89 1.31
C ALA A 61 11.90 -5.36 1.25
N PHE A 62 11.39 -4.76 2.32
CA PHE A 62 11.37 -3.30 2.48
C PHE A 62 12.68 -2.89 3.16
N LEU A 63 13.56 -2.18 2.45
CA LEU A 63 14.81 -1.65 3.00
C LEU A 63 14.77 -0.12 3.03
N ALA A 64 15.35 0.44 4.09
CA ALA A 64 15.62 1.87 4.20
C ALA A 64 17.11 2.04 4.51
N ALA A 65 17.77 2.96 3.82
CA ALA A 65 19.17 3.30 4.06
C ALA A 65 19.26 4.75 4.57
N ARG A 66 20.21 5.01 5.46
CA ARG A 66 20.56 6.36 5.92
C ARG A 66 22.06 6.53 5.71
N VAL A 67 22.47 7.69 5.21
CA VAL A 67 23.89 8.06 5.12
C VAL A 67 24.47 8.12 6.55
N PRO A 68 25.64 7.51 6.82
CA PRO A 68 26.32 7.65 8.10
C PRO A 68 26.63 9.12 8.41
N GLU A 69 26.48 9.52 9.67
CA GLU A 69 26.66 10.91 10.12
C GLU A 69 28.16 11.27 10.24
N THR A 70 28.90 11.21 9.14
CA THR A 70 30.36 11.45 9.11
C THR A 70 30.69 12.66 8.22
N ALA A 71 30.16 13.84 8.56
CA ALA A 71 30.59 15.13 7.97
C ALA A 71 30.08 16.38 8.72
N ARG A 72 30.03 16.40 10.06
CA ARG A 72 29.78 17.65 10.81
C ARG A 72 30.41 17.67 12.19
N GLN A 73 31.69 17.38 12.26
CA GLN A 73 32.57 17.78 13.37
C GLN A 73 33.90 18.24 12.77
N GLN A 74 33.91 19.49 12.30
CA GLN A 74 35.09 20.37 12.25
C GLN A 74 34.64 21.72 12.77
#